data_AF-A0A849Z032-F1
#
_entry.id   AF-A0A849Z032-F1
#
_cell.length_a   1.000
_cell.length_b   1.000
_cell.length_c   1.000
_cell.angle_alpha   90.00
_cell.angle_beta   90.00
_cell.angle_gamma   90.00
#
_symmetry.space_group_name_H-M   'P 1'
#
loop_
_entity.id
_entity.type
_entity.pdbx_description
1 polymer ?
#
loop_
_entity_poly.entity_id
_entity_poly.type
_entity_poly.pdbx_seq_one_letter_code
_entity_poly.pdbx_strand_id
1 'polypeptide(L)'
;MPEPWTEEQARWVVQRAATLAKAGAEPVGPIVLPTGRFFPDSFDRTPQAIGKLFNRMKEHVGLDDVETEVVLVDQEAGAVVSSCSGGSCGSGGGVKVLAGERIAADGDGYTIAIATAEVAHPVVLTTVMARSLGLVFLDVSGIARRFGKAEAGSGADLAASMLGLGVLVANGSGIEVKGCGGIKVHAATSLTAPQAALALALVVEREVARGRAEPQGLEAGLDVVARASFAPARAMFRANRDVIRRLDDAPDALERGDFRLKSGLGLGERVLTTLGFKKAPVDPIAELERDLAAGRATRKAMDPAKKARLAELEALYDEVRSEPPGGSPTA
;
A
#
# COMPACT_ATOMS: atom_id res chain seq x y z
N MET A 1 -10.02 23.82 -1.43
CA MET A 1 -9.87 23.09 -0.12
C MET A 1 -8.42 23.18 0.31
N PRO A 2 -8.07 23.16 1.61
CA PRO A 2 -6.67 23.07 2.01
C PRO A 2 -6.02 21.81 1.42
N GLU A 3 -4.71 21.86 1.18
CA GLU A 3 -3.97 20.68 0.70
C GLU A 3 -4.05 19.57 1.77
N PRO A 4 -4.42 18.32 1.40
CA PRO A 4 -4.58 17.24 2.36
C PRO A 4 -3.24 16.62 2.81
N TRP A 5 -2.11 17.18 2.41
CA TRP A 5 -0.76 16.74 2.77
C TRP A 5 0.07 17.89 3.34
N THR A 6 1.15 17.54 4.03
CA THR A 6 2.17 18.50 4.46
C THR A 6 3.22 18.73 3.37
N GLU A 7 3.96 19.85 3.43
CA GLU A 7 5.10 20.08 2.52
C GLU A 7 6.15 18.95 2.64
N GLU A 8 6.38 18.46 3.86
CA GLU A 8 7.31 17.36 4.12
C GLU A 8 6.89 16.08 3.39
N GLN A 9 5.61 15.72 3.43
CA GLN A 9 5.09 14.56 2.68
C GLN A 9 5.28 14.73 1.17
N ALA A 10 4.98 15.92 0.63
CA ALA A 10 5.16 16.18 -0.80
C ALA A 10 6.64 16.15 -1.22
N ARG A 11 7.53 16.72 -0.40
CA ARG A 11 8.99 16.67 -0.61
C ARG A 11 9.51 15.24 -0.57
N TRP A 12 9.08 14.46 0.42
CA TRP A 12 9.46 13.06 0.54
C TRP A 12 9.06 12.26 -0.71
N VAL A 13 7.82 12.42 -1.20
CA VAL A 13 7.35 11.74 -2.42
C VAL A 13 8.25 12.10 -3.61
N VAL A 14 8.56 13.38 -3.82
CA VAL A 14 9.41 13.83 -4.93
C VAL A 14 10.84 13.30 -4.81
N GLN A 15 11.45 13.39 -3.62
CA GLN A 15 12.82 12.93 -3.38
C GLN A 15 12.96 11.42 -3.62
N ARG A 16 12.05 10.63 -3.06
CA ARG A 16 12.06 9.16 -3.21
C ARG A 16 11.68 8.75 -4.62
N ALA A 17 10.77 9.47 -5.28
CA ALA A 17 10.48 9.23 -6.69
C ALA A 17 11.70 9.48 -7.57
N ALA A 18 12.53 10.47 -7.25
CA ALA A 18 13.78 10.69 -7.98
C ALA A 18 14.79 9.55 -7.77
N THR A 19 14.94 9.04 -6.54
CA THR A 19 15.76 7.83 -6.27
C THR A 19 15.27 6.63 -7.10
N LEU A 20 13.96 6.41 -7.17
CA LEU A 20 13.34 5.34 -7.92
C LEU A 20 13.49 5.52 -9.44
N ALA A 21 13.27 6.74 -9.95
CA ALA A 21 13.46 7.06 -11.37
C ALA A 21 14.90 6.76 -11.83
N LYS A 22 15.91 7.08 -11.02
CA LYS A 22 17.32 6.74 -11.30
C LYS A 22 17.58 5.25 -11.38
N ALA A 23 16.81 4.46 -10.64
CA ALA A 23 16.89 3.01 -10.65
C ALA A 23 16.07 2.38 -11.78
N GLY A 24 15.47 3.18 -12.67
CA GLY A 24 14.66 2.70 -13.79
C GLY A 24 13.19 2.46 -13.44
N ALA A 25 12.68 3.00 -12.33
CA ALA A 25 11.27 2.91 -12.02
C ALA A 25 10.45 3.77 -13.00
N GLU A 26 9.86 3.11 -13.98
CA GLU A 26 8.90 3.71 -14.91
C GLU A 26 7.92 2.67 -15.44
N PRO A 27 6.72 3.07 -15.86
CA PRO A 27 5.76 2.13 -16.43
C PRO A 27 6.25 1.62 -17.80
N VAL A 28 6.40 0.31 -17.95
CA VAL A 28 6.64 -0.30 -19.27
C VAL A 28 5.42 -0.14 -20.19
N GLY A 29 4.22 -0.12 -19.60
CA GLY A 29 2.94 0.03 -20.28
C GLY A 29 2.13 1.27 -19.84
N PRO A 30 0.82 1.30 -20.14
CA PRO A 30 -0.07 2.31 -19.57
C PRO A 30 -0.27 2.09 -18.06
N ILE A 31 -0.66 3.14 -17.34
CA ILE A 31 -1.07 3.01 -15.92
C ILE A 31 -2.22 2.00 -15.81
N VAL A 32 -2.05 1.04 -14.91
CA VAL A 32 -2.96 -0.09 -14.72
C VAL A 32 -4.21 0.37 -13.99
N LEU A 33 -5.38 0.11 -14.58
CA LEU A 33 -6.70 0.41 -14.00
C LEU A 33 -7.39 -0.86 -13.53
N PRO A 34 -8.18 -0.84 -12.44
CA PRO A 34 -8.94 -1.98 -11.93
C PRO A 34 -10.16 -2.29 -12.81
N THR A 35 -9.92 -2.67 -14.07
CA THR A 35 -10.95 -2.91 -15.08
C THR A 35 -10.68 -4.22 -15.83
N GLY A 36 -11.71 -4.78 -16.47
CA GLY A 36 -11.58 -6.00 -17.28
C GLY A 36 -10.58 -5.88 -18.45
N ARG A 37 -10.20 -4.66 -18.85
CA ARG A 37 -9.13 -4.44 -19.85
C ARG A 37 -7.77 -4.91 -19.33
N PHE A 38 -7.47 -4.64 -18.07
CA PHE A 38 -6.19 -4.99 -17.45
C PHE A 38 -6.26 -6.33 -16.70
N PHE A 39 -7.46 -6.74 -16.29
CA PHE A 39 -7.73 -7.95 -15.52
C PHE A 39 -8.93 -8.71 -16.13
N PRO A 40 -8.76 -9.36 -17.31
CA PRO A 40 -9.87 -10.01 -18.02
C PRO A 40 -10.23 -11.39 -17.45
N ASP A 41 -9.34 -11.99 -16.67
CA ASP A 41 -9.48 -13.36 -16.19
C ASP A 41 -10.58 -13.47 -15.12
N SER A 42 -11.34 -14.56 -15.15
CA SER A 42 -12.24 -14.91 -14.06
C SER A 42 -11.45 -15.18 -12.78
N PHE A 43 -11.90 -14.65 -11.66
CA PHE A 43 -11.22 -14.82 -10.37
C PHE A 43 -12.08 -15.62 -9.40
N ASP A 44 -11.70 -16.88 -9.17
CA ASP A 44 -12.40 -17.83 -8.31
C ASP A 44 -11.69 -18.05 -6.95
N ARG A 45 -10.67 -17.23 -6.64
CA ARG A 45 -9.86 -17.29 -5.41
C ARG A 45 -9.05 -18.58 -5.25
N THR A 46 -8.97 -19.43 -6.27
CA THR A 46 -8.05 -20.57 -6.24
C THR A 46 -6.61 -20.08 -6.23
N PRO A 47 -5.68 -20.86 -5.64
CA PRO A 47 -4.25 -20.56 -5.72
C PRO A 47 -3.78 -20.29 -7.18
N GLN A 48 -4.32 -21.03 -8.15
CA GLN A 48 -4.00 -20.85 -9.57
C GLN A 48 -4.48 -19.50 -10.11
N ALA A 49 -5.69 -19.06 -9.77
CA ALA A 49 -6.20 -17.75 -10.17
C ALA A 49 -5.40 -16.61 -9.53
N ILE A 50 -4.96 -16.78 -8.28
CA ILE A 50 -4.11 -15.82 -7.56
C ILE A 50 -2.73 -15.72 -8.23
N GLY A 51 -2.10 -16.86 -8.55
CA GLY A 51 -0.83 -16.88 -9.29
C GLY A 51 -0.93 -16.22 -10.67
N LYS A 52 -2.02 -16.50 -11.42
CA LYS A 52 -2.29 -15.84 -12.72
C LYS A 52 -2.44 -14.32 -12.57
N LEU A 53 -3.20 -13.87 -11.57
CA LEU A 53 -3.37 -12.44 -11.29
C LEU A 53 -2.02 -11.77 -10.98
N PHE A 54 -1.20 -12.40 -10.11
CA PHE A 54 0.12 -11.88 -9.75
C PHE A 54 1.05 -11.80 -10.97
N ASN A 55 1.13 -12.87 -11.77
CA ASN A 55 1.95 -12.87 -12.98
C ASN A 55 1.52 -11.80 -13.98
N ARG A 56 0.21 -11.59 -14.16
CA ARG A 56 -0.30 -10.52 -15.01
C ARG A 56 0.10 -9.13 -14.50
N MET A 57 0.04 -8.91 -13.18
CA MET A 57 0.53 -7.65 -12.58
C MET A 57 2.04 -7.48 -12.77
N LYS A 58 2.80 -8.57 -12.65
CA LYS A 58 4.25 -8.61 -12.88
C LYS A 58 4.63 -8.23 -14.32
N GLU A 59 3.88 -8.75 -15.30
CA GLU A 59 4.02 -8.39 -16.71
C GLU A 59 3.75 -6.90 -16.95
N HIS A 60 2.70 -6.32 -16.33
CA HIS A 60 2.38 -4.90 -16.48
C HIS A 60 3.47 -3.96 -15.97
N VAL A 61 4.35 -4.44 -15.08
CA VAL A 61 5.48 -3.67 -14.52
C VAL A 61 6.84 -4.05 -15.10
N GLY A 62 6.89 -4.98 -16.06
CA GLY A 62 8.13 -5.37 -16.73
C GLY A 62 9.10 -6.14 -15.84
N LEU A 63 8.58 -7.00 -14.97
CA LEU A 63 9.37 -7.92 -14.15
C LEU A 63 9.12 -9.38 -14.54
N ASP A 64 8.74 -9.63 -15.80
CA ASP A 64 8.37 -10.95 -16.33
C ASP A 64 9.50 -11.97 -16.26
N ASP A 65 10.74 -11.50 -16.36
CA ASP A 65 12.01 -12.22 -16.24
C ASP A 65 12.44 -12.54 -14.80
N VAL A 66 11.81 -11.91 -13.80
CA VAL A 66 12.09 -12.21 -12.38
C VAL A 66 11.29 -13.44 -11.95
N GLU A 67 11.97 -14.50 -11.50
CA GLU A 67 11.31 -15.71 -11.00
C GLU A 67 10.57 -15.41 -9.69
N THR A 68 9.29 -15.81 -9.61
CA THR A 68 8.42 -15.53 -8.47
C THR A 68 7.49 -16.70 -8.17
N GLU A 69 7.38 -17.11 -6.91
CA GLU A 69 6.39 -18.07 -6.42
C GLU A 69 5.42 -17.40 -5.44
N VAL A 70 4.11 -17.58 -5.65
CA VAL A 70 3.09 -17.06 -4.71
C VAL A 70 2.65 -18.17 -3.75
N VAL A 71 2.74 -17.86 -2.45
CA VAL A 71 2.31 -18.76 -1.37
C VAL A 71 1.19 -18.14 -0.56
N LEU A 72 0.20 -18.95 -0.18
CA LEU A 72 -0.87 -18.55 0.72
C LEU A 72 -0.51 -18.89 2.16
N VAL A 73 -0.56 -17.88 3.03
CA VAL A 73 -0.27 -18.02 4.45
C VAL A 73 -1.53 -17.76 5.28
N ASP A 74 -1.73 -18.58 6.30
CA ASP A 74 -2.71 -18.30 7.34
C ASP A 74 -1.99 -17.58 8.48
N GLN A 75 -2.33 -16.31 8.67
CA GLN A 75 -1.71 -15.47 9.70
C GLN A 75 -2.06 -15.91 11.12
N GLU A 76 -3.21 -16.58 11.33
CA GLU A 76 -3.61 -17.05 12.66
C GLU A 76 -2.89 -18.36 13.03
N ALA A 77 -2.62 -19.21 12.04
CA ALA A 77 -1.95 -20.50 12.26
C ALA A 77 -0.41 -20.44 12.11
N GLY A 78 0.14 -19.34 11.56
CA GLY A 78 1.56 -19.26 11.22
C GLY A 78 1.99 -20.34 10.22
N ALA A 79 1.05 -20.88 9.44
CA ALA A 79 1.24 -22.03 8.58
C ALA A 79 1.05 -21.66 7.10
N VAL A 80 1.86 -22.25 6.22
CA VAL A 80 1.67 -22.18 4.77
C VAL A 80 0.53 -23.14 4.41
N VAL A 81 -0.57 -22.59 3.88
CA VAL A 81 -1.77 -23.38 3.57
C VAL A 81 -1.73 -23.92 2.15
N SER A 82 -1.03 -23.23 1.24
CA SER A 82 -0.91 -23.65 -0.16
C SER A 82 0.26 -22.93 -0.83
N SER A 83 1.06 -23.65 -1.62
CA SER A 83 2.00 -23.06 -2.58
C SER A 83 1.49 -23.29 -3.99
N CYS A 84 1.62 -22.27 -4.86
CA CYS A 84 1.12 -22.34 -6.22
C CYS A 84 2.24 -22.08 -7.25
N SER A 85 3.17 -23.02 -7.39
CA SER A 85 4.18 -23.03 -8.45
C SER A 85 3.65 -23.75 -9.69
N GLY A 86 3.46 -23.00 -10.77
CA GLY A 86 3.14 -23.54 -12.09
C GLY A 86 4.37 -24.19 -12.72
N GLY A 87 4.63 -25.46 -12.38
CA GLY A 87 5.54 -26.33 -13.11
C GLY A 87 6.89 -26.61 -12.44
N SER A 88 6.90 -27.55 -11.48
CA SER A 88 7.96 -28.54 -11.23
C SER A 88 7.79 -29.06 -9.80
N CYS A 89 7.57 -30.36 -9.64
CA CYS A 89 7.59 -31.01 -8.33
C CYS A 89 9.06 -31.12 -7.85
N GLY A 90 9.57 -30.04 -7.24
CA GLY A 90 10.84 -30.01 -6.52
C GLY A 90 10.59 -29.94 -5.01
N SER A 91 10.85 -31.03 -4.30
CA SER A 91 10.79 -31.10 -2.84
C SER A 91 11.91 -30.29 -2.18
N GLY A 92 11.57 -29.45 -1.20
CA GLY A 92 12.45 -29.18 -0.06
C GLY A 92 13.30 -27.90 -0.12
N GLY A 93 12.67 -26.74 -0.09
CA GLY A 93 13.26 -25.49 0.39
C GLY A 93 12.42 -24.97 1.55
N GLY A 94 12.99 -24.87 2.76
CA GLY A 94 12.26 -24.36 3.92
C GLY A 94 11.76 -22.94 3.65
N VAL A 95 10.44 -22.74 3.70
CA VAL A 95 9.79 -21.45 3.42
C VAL A 95 10.24 -20.42 4.47
N LYS A 96 11.23 -19.60 4.11
CA LYS A 96 11.80 -18.52 4.96
C LYS A 96 10.81 -17.39 5.27
N VAL A 97 9.66 -17.37 4.60
CA VAL A 97 8.63 -16.33 4.71
C VAL A 97 7.89 -16.34 6.06
N LEU A 98 8.04 -17.41 6.85
CA LEU A 98 7.39 -17.58 8.16
C LEU A 98 7.83 -16.55 9.23
N ALA A 99 8.84 -15.71 8.95
CA ALA A 99 9.26 -14.61 9.81
C ALA A 99 8.38 -13.33 9.69
N GLY A 100 7.25 -13.39 8.97
CA GLY A 100 6.35 -12.25 8.77
C GLY A 100 6.82 -11.28 7.68
N GLU A 101 7.82 -11.67 6.89
CA GLU A 101 8.26 -10.92 5.72
C GLU A 101 7.31 -11.16 4.54
N ARG A 102 7.02 -10.12 3.75
CA ARG A 102 6.10 -10.23 2.61
C ARG A 102 6.73 -10.93 1.42
N ILE A 103 8.01 -10.69 1.22
CA ILE A 103 8.84 -11.28 0.18
C ILE A 103 10.05 -11.93 0.84
N ALA A 104 10.52 -13.05 0.30
CA ALA A 104 11.81 -13.62 0.65
C ALA A 104 12.54 -14.00 -0.64
N ALA A 105 13.81 -13.61 -0.76
CA ALA A 105 14.66 -14.08 -1.84
C ALA A 105 14.96 -15.59 -1.65
N ASP A 106 14.78 -16.37 -2.71
CA ASP A 106 15.06 -17.80 -2.74
C ASP A 106 15.85 -18.17 -4.00
N GLY A 107 17.15 -18.41 -3.84
CA GLY A 107 18.06 -18.62 -4.97
C GLY A 107 18.06 -17.42 -5.92
N ASP A 108 17.62 -17.66 -7.15
CA ASP A 108 17.53 -16.65 -8.21
C ASP A 108 16.15 -15.99 -8.32
N GLY A 109 15.20 -16.32 -7.43
CA GLY A 109 13.83 -15.82 -7.46
C GLY A 109 13.31 -15.29 -6.12
N TYR A 110 12.00 -15.09 -6.05
CA TYR A 110 11.31 -14.55 -4.86
C TYR A 110 10.07 -15.36 -4.49
N THR A 111 9.93 -15.68 -3.21
CA THR A 111 8.66 -16.17 -2.65
C THR A 111 7.83 -14.98 -2.15
N ILE A 112 6.56 -14.91 -2.56
CA ILE A 112 5.61 -13.84 -2.23
C ILE A 112 4.50 -14.42 -1.35
N ALA A 113 4.42 -13.98 -0.09
CA ALA A 113 3.35 -14.41 0.81
C ALA A 113 2.11 -13.53 0.70
N ILE A 114 0.97 -14.17 0.48
CA ILE A 114 -0.36 -13.53 0.51
C ILE A 114 -1.18 -14.19 1.62
N ALA A 115 -1.72 -13.38 2.52
CA ALA A 115 -2.57 -13.90 3.57
C ALA A 115 -3.92 -14.36 2.99
N THR A 116 -4.44 -15.50 3.46
CA THR A 116 -5.75 -16.01 3.02
C THR A 116 -6.88 -14.99 3.20
N ALA A 117 -6.83 -14.19 4.26
CA ALA A 117 -7.77 -13.10 4.51
C ALA A 117 -7.72 -11.98 3.45
N GLU A 118 -6.55 -11.72 2.85
CA GLU A 118 -6.39 -10.70 1.81
C GLU A 118 -7.08 -11.11 0.50
N VAL A 119 -7.13 -12.42 0.21
CA VAL A 119 -7.73 -12.98 -1.01
C VAL A 119 -9.24 -12.68 -1.11
N ALA A 120 -9.92 -12.53 0.02
CA ALA A 120 -11.35 -12.26 0.05
C ALA A 120 -11.72 -10.86 -0.44
N HIS A 121 -10.78 -9.90 -0.42
CA HIS A 121 -11.03 -8.50 -0.72
C HIS A 121 -10.18 -8.01 -1.91
N PRO A 122 -10.76 -7.77 -3.10
CA PRO A 122 -10.00 -7.53 -4.32
C PRO A 122 -9.06 -6.30 -4.25
N VAL A 123 -9.51 -5.20 -3.63
CA VAL A 123 -8.66 -4.01 -3.43
C VAL A 123 -7.47 -4.30 -2.52
N VAL A 124 -7.67 -5.03 -1.42
CA VAL A 124 -6.59 -5.43 -0.51
C VAL A 124 -5.61 -6.34 -1.24
N LEU A 125 -6.11 -7.39 -1.89
CA LEU A 125 -5.29 -8.35 -2.63
C LEU A 125 -4.40 -7.67 -3.66
N THR A 126 -5.00 -6.85 -4.54
CA THR A 126 -4.26 -6.16 -5.61
C THR A 126 -3.28 -5.12 -5.06
N THR A 127 -3.61 -4.43 -3.97
CA THR A 127 -2.68 -3.50 -3.30
C THR A 127 -1.47 -4.25 -2.73
N VAL A 128 -1.69 -5.37 -2.04
CA VAL A 128 -0.63 -6.19 -1.46
C VAL A 128 0.28 -6.78 -2.55
N MET A 129 -0.31 -7.25 -3.66
CA MET A 129 0.47 -7.70 -4.82
C MET A 129 1.29 -6.56 -5.43
N ALA A 130 0.70 -5.38 -5.62
CA ALA A 130 1.40 -4.22 -6.15
C ALA A 130 2.60 -3.83 -5.28
N ARG A 131 2.40 -3.76 -3.95
CA ARG A 131 3.49 -3.54 -3.00
C ARG A 131 4.56 -4.61 -3.06
N SER A 132 4.18 -5.87 -3.19
CA SER A 132 5.12 -6.99 -3.27
C SER A 132 6.01 -6.84 -4.51
N LEU A 133 5.45 -6.45 -5.65
CA LEU A 133 6.22 -6.10 -6.85
C LEU A 133 7.11 -4.87 -6.64
N GLY A 134 6.64 -3.88 -5.88
CA GLY A 134 7.48 -2.75 -5.45
C GLY A 134 8.67 -3.17 -4.60
N LEU A 135 8.49 -4.11 -3.65
CA LEU A 135 9.57 -4.66 -2.84
C LEU A 135 10.57 -5.45 -3.70
N VAL A 136 10.08 -6.29 -4.63
CA VAL A 136 10.91 -7.02 -5.60
C VAL A 136 11.73 -6.04 -6.42
N PHE A 137 11.11 -4.99 -6.98
CA PHE A 137 11.82 -3.97 -7.72
C PHE A 137 12.94 -3.31 -6.90
N LEU A 138 12.66 -2.91 -5.65
CA LEU A 138 13.66 -2.30 -4.79
C LEU A 138 14.88 -3.20 -4.54
N ASP A 139 14.66 -4.50 -4.41
CA ASP A 139 15.71 -5.49 -4.18
C ASP A 139 16.52 -5.75 -5.46
N VAL A 140 15.83 -6.08 -6.58
CA VAL A 140 16.45 -6.34 -7.89
C VAL A 140 17.27 -5.16 -8.39
N SER A 141 16.78 -3.93 -8.19
CA SER A 141 17.51 -2.71 -8.60
C SER A 141 18.60 -2.28 -7.60
N GLY A 142 18.80 -3.02 -6.50
CA GLY A 142 19.87 -2.78 -5.53
C GLY A 142 19.71 -1.50 -4.70
N ILE A 143 18.51 -0.91 -4.68
CA ILE A 143 18.23 0.34 -3.97
C ILE A 143 17.43 0.15 -2.67
N ALA A 144 17.06 -1.07 -2.29
CA ALA A 144 16.36 -1.34 -1.02
C ALA A 144 17.05 -0.66 0.18
N ARG A 145 18.39 -0.70 0.24
CA ARG A 145 19.21 -0.04 1.29
C ARG A 145 19.13 1.49 1.32
N ARG A 146 18.56 2.14 0.30
CA ARG A 146 18.35 3.60 0.25
C ARG A 146 17.10 4.01 1.03
N PHE A 147 16.24 3.05 1.37
CA PHE A 147 15.07 3.21 2.21
C PHE A 147 15.40 2.68 3.60
N GLY A 148 15.15 3.50 4.63
CA GLY A 148 15.29 3.01 6.00
C GLY A 148 14.29 1.88 6.28
N LYS A 149 14.55 1.05 7.31
CA LYS A 149 13.65 -0.06 7.68
C LYS A 149 12.20 0.41 7.89
N ALA A 150 12.01 1.60 8.47
CA ALA A 150 10.69 2.19 8.69
C ALA A 150 10.02 2.71 7.40
N GLU A 151 10.79 3.02 6.36
CA GLU A 151 10.30 3.54 5.08
C GLU A 151 10.15 2.46 4.02
N ALA A 152 10.66 1.24 4.24
CA ALA A 152 10.68 0.18 3.24
C ALA A 152 9.29 -0.10 2.65
N GLY A 153 8.24 -0.12 3.49
CA GLY A 153 6.86 -0.28 3.04
C GLY A 153 6.39 0.87 2.14
N SER A 154 6.52 2.12 2.60
CA SER A 154 6.12 3.30 1.82
C SER A 154 6.94 3.47 0.54
N GLY A 155 8.23 3.08 0.59
CA GLY A 155 9.12 3.05 -0.57
C GLY A 155 8.67 2.03 -1.62
N ALA A 156 8.24 0.84 -1.19
CA ALA A 156 7.68 -0.17 -2.09
C ALA A 156 6.35 0.25 -2.71
N ASP A 157 5.47 0.87 -1.94
CA ASP A 157 4.20 1.41 -2.46
C ASP A 157 4.43 2.53 -3.49
N LEU A 158 5.43 3.40 -3.24
CA LEU A 158 5.85 4.43 -4.19
C LEU A 158 6.48 3.81 -5.44
N ALA A 159 7.34 2.80 -5.28
CA ALA A 159 7.93 2.06 -6.41
C ALA A 159 6.84 1.42 -7.29
N ALA A 160 5.89 0.71 -6.67
CA ALA A 160 4.73 0.14 -7.35
C ALA A 160 3.91 1.20 -8.10
N SER A 161 3.74 2.38 -7.49
CA SER A 161 3.07 3.51 -8.15
C SER A 161 3.84 3.98 -9.39
N MET A 162 5.16 4.12 -9.28
CA MET A 162 6.04 4.53 -10.37
C MET A 162 6.14 3.51 -11.50
N LEU A 163 5.96 2.23 -11.20
CA LEU A 163 5.88 1.15 -12.19
C LEU A 163 4.50 1.06 -12.88
N GLY A 164 3.55 1.95 -12.54
CA GLY A 164 2.25 2.04 -13.20
C GLY A 164 1.09 1.40 -12.42
N LEU A 165 1.31 0.89 -11.21
CA LEU A 165 0.25 0.31 -10.35
C LEU A 165 -0.37 1.32 -9.37
N GLY A 166 -0.14 2.63 -9.59
CA GLY A 166 -0.49 3.67 -8.62
C GLY A 166 -1.99 3.78 -8.30
N VAL A 167 -2.89 3.40 -9.21
CA VAL A 167 -4.34 3.38 -8.93
C VAL A 167 -4.69 2.30 -7.91
N LEU A 168 -4.06 1.13 -8.01
CA LEU A 168 -4.27 0.04 -7.05
C LEU A 168 -3.76 0.43 -5.67
N VAL A 169 -2.55 1.01 -5.61
CA VAL A 169 -1.96 1.54 -4.37
C VAL A 169 -2.83 2.63 -3.74
N ALA A 170 -3.33 3.58 -4.55
CA ALA A 170 -4.20 4.65 -4.07
C ALA A 170 -5.52 4.11 -3.51
N ASN A 171 -6.16 3.15 -4.16
CA ASN A 171 -7.40 2.53 -3.67
C ASN A 171 -7.18 1.78 -2.35
N GLY A 172 -6.03 1.14 -2.17
CA GLY A 172 -5.68 0.48 -0.92
C GLY A 172 -5.36 1.39 0.27
N SER A 173 -5.25 2.70 0.05
CA SER A 173 -4.82 3.69 1.08
C SER A 173 -5.93 4.15 2.03
N GLY A 174 -7.19 3.85 1.71
CA GLY A 174 -8.34 4.23 2.51
C GLY A 174 -9.53 3.32 2.22
N ILE A 175 -9.50 2.12 2.77
CA ILE A 175 -10.52 1.10 2.60
C ILE A 175 -11.58 1.28 3.70
N GLU A 176 -12.78 1.68 3.30
CA GLU A 176 -13.91 1.83 4.22
C GLU A 176 -14.59 0.48 4.48
N VAL A 177 -14.53 0.02 5.72
CA VAL A 177 -15.22 -1.19 6.17
C VAL A 177 -16.37 -0.80 7.10
N LYS A 178 -17.59 -1.21 6.75
CA LYS A 178 -18.77 -1.01 7.59
C LYS A 178 -18.85 -2.12 8.63
N GLY A 179 -18.95 -1.76 9.90
CA GLY A 179 -19.22 -2.69 10.99
C GLY A 179 -20.29 -2.16 11.95
N CYS A 180 -20.68 -2.97 12.94
CA CYS A 180 -21.70 -2.61 13.94
C CYS A 180 -21.33 -1.37 14.79
N GLY A 181 -20.07 -0.93 14.77
CA GLY A 181 -19.58 0.28 15.44
C GLY A 181 -19.39 1.49 14.52
N GLY A 182 -19.89 1.46 13.29
CA GLY A 182 -19.71 2.53 12.29
C GLY A 182 -18.71 2.17 11.18
N ILE A 183 -18.31 3.19 10.42
CA ILE A 183 -17.33 3.05 9.33
C ILE A 183 -15.93 3.10 9.94
N LYS A 184 -15.12 2.08 9.67
CA LYS A 184 -13.69 2.05 9.99
C LYS A 184 -12.89 2.17 8.70
N VAL A 185 -11.83 2.99 8.72
CA VAL A 185 -10.90 3.11 7.59
C VAL A 185 -9.70 2.23 7.89
N HIS A 186 -9.43 1.28 6.99
CA HIS A 186 -8.25 0.42 7.01
C HIS A 186 -7.33 0.77 5.83
N ALA A 187 -6.05 0.44 5.94
CA ALA A 187 -5.08 0.63 4.85
C ALA A 187 -4.39 -0.70 4.54
N ALA A 188 -4.29 -1.03 3.25
CA ALA A 188 -3.49 -2.15 2.72
C ALA A 188 -2.12 -1.66 2.21
N THR A 189 -1.87 -0.36 2.24
CA THR A 189 -0.61 0.32 1.90
C THR A 189 -0.01 1.02 3.13
N SER A 190 1.22 1.50 3.02
CA SER A 190 2.05 2.18 4.02
C SER A 190 2.25 3.63 3.63
N LEU A 191 1.82 4.02 2.43
CA LEU A 191 1.53 5.41 2.12
C LEU A 191 0.18 5.77 2.74
N THR A 192 0.13 6.95 3.36
CA THR A 192 -1.17 7.55 3.72
C THR A 192 -1.96 7.87 2.44
N ALA A 193 -3.29 8.03 2.53
CA ALA A 193 -4.10 8.38 1.36
C ALA A 193 -3.62 9.64 0.61
N PRO A 194 -3.22 10.74 1.30
CA PRO A 194 -2.61 11.89 0.63
C PRO A 194 -1.30 11.56 -0.09
N GLN A 195 -0.41 10.75 0.52
CA GLN A 195 0.84 10.35 -0.12
C GLN A 195 0.63 9.44 -1.34
N ALA A 196 -0.33 8.51 -1.28
CA ALA A 196 -0.66 7.65 -2.40
C ALA A 196 -1.28 8.45 -3.57
N ALA A 197 -2.11 9.45 -3.26
CA ALA A 197 -2.64 10.38 -4.26
C ALA A 197 -1.53 11.25 -4.89
N LEU A 198 -0.57 11.73 -4.09
CA LEU A 198 0.62 12.43 -4.58
C LEU A 198 1.47 11.54 -5.50
N ALA A 199 1.74 10.30 -5.10
CA ALA A 199 2.50 9.34 -5.89
C ALA A 199 1.84 9.10 -7.26
N LEU A 200 0.53 8.80 -7.28
CA LEU A 200 -0.20 8.61 -8.51
C LEU A 200 -0.22 9.87 -9.39
N ALA A 201 -0.45 11.05 -8.80
CA ALA A 201 -0.48 12.30 -9.55
C ALA A 201 0.88 12.63 -10.18
N LEU A 202 1.98 12.40 -9.46
CA LEU A 202 3.34 12.56 -9.97
C LEU A 202 3.56 11.69 -11.21
N VAL A 203 3.19 10.41 -11.14
CA VAL A 203 3.37 9.46 -12.26
C VAL A 203 2.52 9.84 -13.46
N VAL A 204 1.24 10.18 -13.25
CA VAL A 204 0.34 10.62 -14.32
C VAL A 204 0.89 11.86 -15.02
N GLU A 205 1.31 12.87 -14.27
CA GLU A 205 1.83 14.11 -14.86
C GLU A 205 3.20 13.90 -15.53
N ARG A 206 4.05 12.99 -15.03
CA ARG A 206 5.31 12.58 -15.68
C ARG A 206 5.03 11.92 -17.04
N GLU A 207 4.10 10.97 -17.10
CA GLU A 207 3.76 10.28 -18.35
C GLU A 207 3.11 11.23 -19.38
N VAL A 208 2.26 12.15 -18.92
CA VAL A 208 1.70 13.21 -19.78
C VAL A 208 2.80 14.15 -20.28
N ALA A 209 3.77 14.52 -19.44
CA ALA A 209 4.92 15.35 -19.86
C ALA A 209 5.81 14.64 -20.89
N ARG A 210 5.86 13.31 -20.86
CA ARG A 210 6.51 12.45 -21.87
C ARG A 210 5.68 12.24 -23.13
N GLY A 211 4.50 12.86 -23.22
CA GLY A 211 3.62 12.79 -24.38
C GLY A 211 2.69 11.57 -24.42
N ARG A 212 2.62 10.76 -23.35
CA ARG A 212 1.61 9.70 -23.26
C ARG A 212 0.24 10.30 -22.98
N ALA A 213 -0.80 9.71 -23.58
CA ALA A 213 -2.18 10.10 -23.28
C ALA A 213 -2.54 9.72 -21.85
N GLU A 214 -3.34 10.57 -21.20
CA GLU A 214 -3.91 10.25 -19.90
C GLU A 214 -4.80 8.98 -20.00
N PRO A 215 -4.69 8.02 -19.06
CA PRO A 215 -5.52 6.82 -19.09
C PRO A 215 -7.01 7.18 -19.04
N GLN A 216 -7.76 6.76 -20.05
CA GLN A 216 -9.20 6.93 -20.05
C GLN A 216 -9.83 6.16 -18.87
N GLY A 217 -10.66 6.86 -18.08
CA GLY A 217 -11.30 6.27 -16.90
C GLY A 217 -10.44 6.26 -15.65
N LEU A 218 -9.29 6.93 -15.62
CA LEU A 218 -8.41 7.03 -14.46
C LEU A 218 -9.16 7.42 -13.17
N GLU A 219 -9.90 8.53 -13.19
CA GLU A 219 -10.65 8.99 -12.02
C GLU A 219 -11.82 8.06 -11.65
N ALA A 220 -12.43 7.43 -12.65
CA ALA A 220 -13.50 6.45 -12.44
C ALA A 220 -12.96 5.17 -11.77
N GLY A 221 -11.71 4.80 -12.02
CA GLY A 221 -11.02 3.69 -11.39
C GLY A 221 -10.55 3.94 -9.95
N LEU A 222 -10.63 5.19 -9.46
CA LEU A 222 -10.28 5.53 -8.08
C LEU A 222 -11.47 5.38 -7.13
N ASP A 223 -11.21 4.80 -5.96
CA ASP A 223 -12.17 4.78 -4.85
C ASP A 223 -12.39 6.19 -4.26
N VAL A 224 -13.48 6.36 -3.50
CA VAL A 224 -13.94 7.67 -3.02
C VAL A 224 -12.84 8.45 -2.27
N VAL A 225 -12.15 7.79 -1.34
CA VAL A 225 -11.08 8.40 -0.53
C VAL A 225 -9.89 8.83 -1.40
N ALA A 226 -9.45 7.94 -2.30
CA ALA A 226 -8.35 8.21 -3.22
C ALA A 226 -8.70 9.36 -4.19
N ARG A 227 -9.89 9.31 -4.78
CA ARG A 227 -10.39 10.32 -5.72
C ARG A 227 -10.46 11.72 -5.09
N ALA A 228 -10.87 11.81 -3.82
CA ALA A 228 -10.97 13.08 -3.10
C ALA A 228 -9.60 13.79 -2.97
N SER A 229 -8.52 13.03 -2.80
CA SER A 229 -7.15 13.57 -2.67
C SER A 229 -6.44 13.74 -4.01
N PHE A 230 -6.89 13.03 -5.05
CA PHE A 230 -6.20 12.97 -6.33
C PHE A 230 -6.26 14.27 -7.14
N ALA A 231 -7.42 14.90 -7.28
CA ALA A 231 -7.55 16.13 -8.05
C ALA A 231 -6.69 17.29 -7.50
N PRO A 232 -6.65 17.56 -6.17
CA PRO A 232 -5.68 18.48 -5.59
C PRO A 232 -4.22 18.08 -5.89
N ALA A 233 -3.88 16.79 -5.77
CA ALA A 233 -2.50 16.32 -5.98
C ALA A 233 -2.02 16.59 -7.41
N ARG A 234 -2.90 16.35 -8.39
CA ARG A 234 -2.64 16.72 -9.79
C ARG A 234 -2.45 18.22 -9.98
N ALA A 235 -3.31 19.03 -9.38
CA ALA A 235 -3.17 20.49 -9.46
C ALA A 235 -1.81 20.97 -8.93
N MET A 236 -1.33 20.36 -7.84
CA MET A 236 0.01 20.62 -7.30
C MET A 236 1.10 20.29 -8.31
N PHE A 237 1.13 19.08 -8.89
CA PHE A 237 2.18 18.73 -9.86
C PHE A 237 2.09 19.50 -11.18
N ARG A 238 0.88 19.87 -11.62
CA ARG A 238 0.68 20.79 -12.76
C ARG A 238 1.24 22.19 -12.51
N ALA A 239 1.22 22.67 -11.26
CA ALA A 239 1.85 23.94 -10.88
C ALA A 239 3.38 23.84 -10.75
N ASN A 240 3.92 22.61 -10.70
CA ASN A 240 5.35 22.30 -10.51
C ASN A 240 5.91 21.44 -11.66
N ARG A 241 5.59 21.80 -12.91
CA ARG A 241 6.06 21.05 -14.11
C ARG A 241 7.58 20.95 -14.20
N ASP A 242 8.31 21.91 -13.63
CA ASP A 242 9.77 21.86 -13.56
C ASP A 242 10.26 20.70 -12.69
N VAL A 243 9.56 20.37 -11.60
CA VAL A 243 9.87 19.19 -10.78
C VAL A 243 9.61 17.92 -11.57
N ILE A 244 8.47 17.84 -12.27
CA ILE A 244 8.13 16.66 -13.10
C ILE A 244 9.20 16.42 -14.17
N ARG A 245 9.57 17.45 -14.94
CA ARG A 245 10.63 17.33 -15.96
C ARG A 245 11.98 16.89 -15.35
N ARG A 246 12.32 17.41 -14.18
CA ARG A 246 13.59 17.09 -13.50
C ARG A 246 13.66 15.66 -12.97
N LEU A 247 12.55 14.93 -12.85
CA LEU A 247 12.61 13.50 -12.53
C LEU A 247 13.35 12.70 -13.60
N ASP A 248 13.25 13.14 -14.87
CA ASP A 248 13.96 12.53 -15.99
C ASP A 248 15.31 13.21 -16.24
N ASP A 249 15.33 14.55 -16.25
CA ASP A 249 16.52 15.30 -16.67
C ASP A 249 17.60 15.45 -15.59
N ALA A 250 17.20 15.48 -14.31
CA ALA A 250 18.10 15.82 -13.20
C ALA A 250 17.64 15.20 -11.85
N PRO A 251 17.42 13.88 -11.78
CA PRO A 251 16.88 13.25 -10.57
C PRO A 251 17.82 13.36 -9.36
N ASP A 252 19.14 13.42 -9.56
CA ASP A 252 20.12 13.65 -8.48
C ASP A 252 19.83 14.93 -7.68
N ALA A 253 19.42 15.98 -8.38
CA ALA A 253 19.12 17.25 -7.74
C ALA A 253 17.78 17.20 -6.99
N LEU A 254 16.81 16.44 -7.48
CA LEU A 254 15.57 16.21 -6.76
C LEU A 254 15.79 15.33 -5.52
N GLU A 255 16.57 14.26 -5.62
CA GLU A 255 16.92 13.37 -4.50
C GLU A 255 17.54 14.15 -3.33
N ARG A 256 18.44 15.11 -3.61
CA ARG A 256 19.04 15.98 -2.59
C ARG A 256 18.09 17.04 -2.00
N GLY A 257 16.89 17.21 -2.56
CA GLY A 257 15.96 18.24 -2.13
C GLY A 257 16.15 19.60 -2.80
N ASP A 258 16.94 19.69 -3.88
CA ASP A 258 17.28 20.93 -4.60
C ASP A 258 16.12 21.43 -5.48
N PHE A 259 14.93 21.57 -4.91
CA PHE A 259 13.72 22.04 -5.58
C PHE A 259 12.83 22.83 -4.61
N ARG A 260 11.85 23.54 -5.18
CA ARG A 260 10.82 24.26 -4.44
C ARG A 260 9.46 23.83 -4.95
N LEU A 261 8.54 23.56 -4.03
CA LEU A 261 7.16 23.24 -4.36
C LEU A 261 6.32 24.52 -4.23
N LYS A 262 5.56 24.81 -5.28
CA LYS A 262 4.48 25.80 -5.27
C LYS A 262 3.20 25.06 -4.87
N SER A 263 2.40 25.66 -4.00
CA SER A 263 1.06 25.12 -3.73
C SER A 263 0.21 25.08 -5.03
N GLY A 264 -0.57 24.01 -5.20
CA GLY A 264 -1.43 23.82 -6.36
C GLY A 264 -2.70 24.68 -6.35
N LEU A 265 -3.01 25.30 -5.22
CA LEU A 265 -4.20 26.13 -5.04
C LEU A 265 -4.02 27.49 -5.71
N GLY A 266 -5.02 27.93 -6.47
CA GLY A 266 -5.03 29.23 -7.14
C GLY A 266 -4.92 30.39 -6.14
N LEU A 267 -4.43 31.54 -6.59
CA LEU A 267 -4.31 32.76 -5.77
C LEU A 267 -5.61 33.10 -5.02
N GLY A 268 -6.76 32.95 -5.66
CA GLY A 268 -8.08 33.20 -5.04
C GLY A 268 -8.43 32.23 -3.92
N GLU A 269 -8.11 30.94 -4.05
CA GLU A 269 -8.32 29.96 -2.98
C GLU A 269 -7.38 30.20 -1.80
N ARG A 270 -6.12 30.59 -2.08
CA ARG A 270 -5.16 30.95 -1.03
C ARG A 270 -5.61 32.15 -0.22
N VAL A 271 -6.14 33.19 -0.87
CA VAL A 271 -6.70 34.40 -0.22
C VAL A 271 -7.92 34.07 0.64
N LEU A 272 -8.82 33.21 0.16
CA LEU A 272 -9.98 32.76 0.93
C LEU A 272 -9.60 31.89 2.15
N THR A 273 -8.55 31.08 2.04
CA THR A 273 -8.03 30.31 3.19
C THR A 273 -7.26 31.18 4.20
N THR A 274 -6.54 32.22 3.75
CA THR A 274 -5.83 33.13 4.66
C THR A 274 -6.77 34.11 5.36
N LEU A 275 -7.93 34.43 4.77
CA LEU A 275 -8.96 35.27 5.40
C LEU A 275 -9.86 34.51 6.40
N GLY A 276 -9.56 33.25 6.73
CA GLY A 276 -10.19 32.55 7.86
C GLY A 276 -11.66 32.13 7.65
N PHE A 277 -12.21 32.26 6.43
CA PHE A 277 -13.62 31.98 6.15
C PHE A 277 -13.97 30.49 6.02
N LYS A 278 -12.98 29.59 6.02
CA LYS A 278 -13.21 28.14 6.10
C LYS A 278 -12.18 27.52 7.02
N LYS A 279 -12.56 27.26 8.29
CA LYS A 279 -11.83 26.31 9.13
C LYS A 279 -11.80 24.98 8.37
N ALA A 280 -10.60 24.46 8.10
CA ALA A 280 -10.44 23.09 7.62
C ALA A 280 -11.21 22.16 8.57
N PRO A 281 -11.93 21.14 8.06
CA PRO A 281 -12.42 20.07 8.93
C PRO A 281 -11.20 19.51 9.67
N VAL A 282 -11.26 19.50 10.99
CA VAL A 282 -10.23 18.84 11.80
C VAL A 282 -10.27 17.38 11.39
N ASP A 283 -9.16 16.86 10.87
CA ASP A 283 -9.03 15.45 10.52
C ASP A 283 -8.98 14.64 11.83
N PRO A 284 -10.06 13.94 12.19
CA PRO A 284 -10.14 13.23 13.45
C PRO A 284 -9.15 12.06 13.51
N ILE A 285 -8.67 11.57 12.36
CA ILE A 285 -7.69 10.48 12.28
C ILE A 285 -6.29 11.02 12.55
N ALA A 286 -5.90 12.14 11.93
CA ALA A 286 -4.62 12.78 12.20
C ALA A 286 -4.49 13.27 13.66
N GLU A 287 -5.60 13.65 14.30
CA GLU A 287 -5.64 13.98 15.73
C GLU A 287 -5.45 12.73 16.60
N LEU A 288 -6.12 11.62 16.25
CA LEU A 288 -5.98 10.33 16.94
C LEU A 288 -4.56 9.74 16.82
N GLU A 289 -3.95 9.82 15.63
CA GLU A 289 -2.56 9.39 15.39
C GLU A 289 -1.56 10.23 16.18
N ARG A 290 -1.78 11.54 16.27
CA ARG A 290 -0.95 12.46 17.07
C ARG A 290 -1.07 12.15 18.57
N ASP A 291 -2.27 11.84 19.05
CA ASP A 291 -2.51 11.45 20.45
C ASP A 291 -1.89 10.09 20.81
N LEU A 292 -1.92 9.14 19.87
CA LEU A 292 -1.26 7.83 20.01
C LEU A 292 0.27 7.97 19.99
N ALA A 293 0.83 8.75 19.06
CA ALA A 293 2.27 9.00 18.96
C ALA A 293 2.82 9.80 20.16
N ALA A 294 2.03 10.70 20.75
CA ALA A 294 2.40 11.47 21.93
C ALA A 294 2.35 10.65 23.24
N GLY A 295 2.03 9.35 23.19
CA GLY A 295 1.90 8.50 24.37
C GLY A 295 0.76 8.92 25.30
N ARG A 296 -0.09 9.86 24.88
CA ARG A 296 -1.32 10.30 25.58
C ARG A 296 -2.47 9.36 25.24
N ALA A 297 -2.24 8.05 25.35
CA ALA A 297 -3.34 7.19 25.70
C ALA A 297 -3.79 7.62 27.11
N THR A 298 -4.86 8.40 27.19
CA THR A 298 -5.58 8.56 28.45
C THR A 298 -6.04 7.16 28.82
N ARG A 299 -5.22 6.45 29.61
CA ARG A 299 -5.62 5.23 30.29
C ARG A 299 -6.72 5.66 31.24
N LYS A 300 -7.95 5.74 30.74
CA LYS A 300 -9.13 5.71 31.58
C LYS A 300 -8.94 4.47 32.44
N ALA A 301 -8.78 4.68 33.74
CA ALA A 301 -8.66 3.60 34.70
C ALA A 301 -9.80 2.61 34.39
N MET A 302 -9.41 1.37 34.11
CA MET A 302 -10.37 0.33 33.74
C MET A 302 -11.38 0.22 34.88
N ASP A 303 -12.66 0.39 34.55
CA ASP A 303 -13.75 0.31 35.50
C ASP A 303 -13.60 -0.98 36.34
N PRO A 304 -13.58 -0.90 37.69
CA PRO A 304 -13.41 -2.06 38.56
C PRO A 304 -14.41 -3.18 38.26
N ALA A 305 -15.61 -2.86 37.77
CA ALA A 305 -16.59 -3.86 37.37
C ALA A 305 -16.14 -4.67 36.14
N LYS A 306 -15.48 -4.03 35.17
CA LYS A 306 -14.91 -4.71 34.00
C LYS A 306 -13.69 -5.54 34.36
N LYS A 307 -12.88 -5.07 35.30
CA LYS A 307 -11.73 -5.82 35.82
C LYS A 307 -12.16 -7.12 36.51
N ALA A 308 -13.24 -7.06 37.29
CA ALA A 308 -13.81 -8.24 37.94
C ALA A 308 -14.33 -9.27 36.93
N ARG A 309 -15.05 -8.83 35.88
CA ARG A 309 -15.54 -9.73 34.81
C ARG A 309 -14.42 -10.37 34.00
N LEU A 310 -13.33 -9.66 33.76
CA LEU A 310 -12.15 -10.21 33.07
C LEU A 310 -11.50 -11.31 33.90
N ALA A 311 -11.35 -11.10 35.20
CA ALA A 311 -10.80 -12.12 36.11
C ALA A 311 -11.71 -13.35 36.22
N GLU A 312 -13.03 -13.17 36.20
CA GLU A 312 -14.01 -14.28 36.17
C GLU A 312 -13.92 -15.09 34.87
N LEU A 313 -13.77 -14.42 33.72
CA LEU A 313 -13.60 -15.09 32.43
C LEU A 313 -12.26 -15.83 32.31
N GLU A 314 -11.18 -15.27 32.85
CA GLU A 314 -9.87 -15.95 32.92
C GLU A 314 -9.96 -17.20 33.79
N ALA A 315 -10.64 -17.13 34.94
CA ALA A 315 -10.86 -18.31 35.80
C ALA A 315 -11.66 -19.41 35.11
N LEU A 316 -12.74 -19.07 34.40
CA LEU A 316 -13.53 -20.03 33.61
C LEU A 316 -12.72 -20.66 32.47
N TYR A 317 -11.85 -19.88 31.83
CA TYR A 317 -11.00 -20.38 30.76
C TYR A 317 -9.96 -21.38 31.28
N ASP A 318 -9.35 -21.09 32.42
CA ASP A 318 -8.39 -22.01 33.05
C ASP A 318 -9.06 -23.28 33.55
N GLU A 319 -10.31 -23.20 34.04
CA GLU A 319 -11.10 -24.37 34.44
C GLU A 319 -11.36 -25.31 33.25
N VAL A 320 -11.85 -24.77 32.12
CA VAL A 320 -12.10 -25.52 30.88
C VAL A 320 -10.81 -26.10 30.30
N ARG A 321 -9.69 -25.39 30.42
CA ARG A 321 -8.39 -25.86 29.95
C ARG A 321 -7.81 -26.97 30.83
N SER A 322 -8.16 -27.00 32.11
CA SER A 322 -7.65 -27.97 33.09
C SER A 322 -8.42 -29.30 33.11
N GLU A 323 -9.61 -29.37 32.52
CA GLU A 323 -10.34 -30.63 32.36
C GLU A 323 -9.60 -31.54 31.35
N PRO A 324 -9.11 -32.72 31.78
CA PRO A 324 -8.50 -33.66 30.86
C PRO A 324 -9.57 -34.20 29.89
N PRO A 325 -9.24 -34.42 28.61
CA PRO A 325 -10.19 -34.93 27.63
C PRO A 325 -10.76 -36.27 28.11
N GLY A 326 -12.08 -36.30 28.31
CA GLY A 326 -12.81 -37.42 28.86
C GLY A 326 -12.43 -38.74 28.20
N GLY A 327 -12.03 -39.70 29.03
CA GLY A 327 -11.69 -41.06 28.63
C GLY A 327 -12.82 -41.70 27.84
N SER A 328 -12.44 -42.34 26.73
CA SER A 328 -13.34 -43.08 25.85
C SER A 328 -14.00 -44.24 26.62
N PRO A 329 -15.33 -44.44 26.51
CA PRO A 329 -15.97 -45.60 27.08
C PRO A 329 -15.55 -46.85 26.28
N THR A 330 -14.83 -47.75 26.95
CA THR A 330 -14.54 -49.10 26.44
C THR A 330 -15.84 -49.90 26.32
N ALA A 331 -16.11 -50.40 25.12
CA ALA A 331 -17.03 -51.52 24.85
C ALA A 331 -16.20 -52.73 24.40
#